data_AF-A0A1F8LL04-F1
#
_entry.id   AF-A0A1F8LL04-F1
#
_cell.length_a   1.000
_cell.length_b   1.000
_cell.length_c   1.000
_cell.angle_alpha   90.00
_cell.angle_beta   90.00
_cell.angle_gamma   90.00
#
_symmetry.space_group_name_H-M   'P 1'
#
loop_
_entity.id
_entity.type
_entity.pdbx_description
1 polymer ?
#
loop_
_entity_poly.entity_id
_entity_poly.type
_entity_poly.pdbx_seq_one_letter_code
_entity_poly.pdbx_strand_id
1 'polypeptide(L)'
;MRYPRSCAIAARRHRPPATVGGSAGIVTLAPWEYLFLPFNSRDFPDLFWPISLASLAIVVAQVVLYNVLTRRYRRYEPLVTMQEWMLWTGVISFSLVIVGAVFVFYFVFVLAFIGVGTGVYLWARFFRWPPLIAAYNEDLHRSRFFSQAKYKHPEATIRSRRRRRRGR
;
A
#
# COMPACT_ATOMS: atom_id res chain seq x y z
N MET A 1 59.87 62.43 25.33
CA MET A 1 58.65 62.80 26.08
C MET A 1 57.50 62.97 25.08
N ARG A 2 56.30 62.47 25.40
CA ARG A 2 55.03 62.46 24.63
C ARG A 2 54.86 61.39 23.54
N TYR A 3 54.20 60.31 23.94
CA TYR A 3 53.16 59.68 23.12
C TYR A 3 51.89 60.54 23.12
N PRO A 4 51.10 60.51 22.03
CA PRO A 4 49.68 60.15 22.18
C PRO A 4 49.24 59.17 21.06
N ARG A 5 48.67 58.02 21.43
CA ARG A 5 47.22 57.73 21.55
C ARG A 5 46.47 57.52 20.23
N SER A 6 46.07 56.25 20.07
CA SER A 6 44.76 55.80 19.59
C SER A 6 44.39 56.05 18.12
N CYS A 7 44.45 54.98 17.32
CA CYS A 7 43.45 54.76 16.28
C CYS A 7 42.94 53.31 16.40
N ALA A 8 41.77 53.16 17.01
CA ALA A 8 41.04 51.91 17.11
C ALA A 8 40.57 51.53 15.69
N ILE A 9 41.27 50.58 15.06
CA ILE A 9 40.84 50.00 13.80
C ILE A 9 39.73 49.00 14.13
N ALA A 10 38.51 49.44 13.83
CA ALA A 10 37.27 48.71 13.99
C ALA A 10 37.35 47.33 13.30
N ALA A 11 37.15 46.28 14.09
CA ALA A 11 36.92 44.93 13.61
C ALA A 11 35.63 44.91 12.76
N ARG A 12 35.80 45.00 11.44
CA ARG A 12 34.75 44.67 10.46
C ARG A 12 34.42 43.20 10.61
N ARG A 13 33.39 42.87 11.41
CA ARG A 13 32.74 41.56 11.34
C ARG A 13 32.14 41.44 9.95
N HIS A 14 32.78 40.66 9.09
CA HIS A 14 32.12 40.10 7.91
C HIS A 14 30.96 39.23 8.40
N ARG A 15 29.75 39.81 8.44
CA ARG A 15 28.54 38.99 8.43
C ARG A 15 28.55 38.26 7.07
N PRO A 16 28.48 36.92 7.04
CA PRO A 16 28.12 36.24 5.81
C PRO A 16 26.74 36.78 5.37
N PRO A 17 26.49 36.96 4.06
CA PRO A 17 25.16 37.32 3.60
C PRO A 17 24.21 36.26 4.11
N ALA A 18 23.22 36.69 4.90
CA ALA A 18 22.08 35.86 5.19
C ALA A 18 21.50 35.48 3.83
N THR A 19 21.56 34.19 3.49
CA THR A 19 20.80 33.59 2.39
C THR A 19 19.32 33.66 2.79
N VAL A 20 18.76 34.86 2.76
CA VAL A 20 17.33 35.13 2.79
C VAL A 20 16.88 35.01 1.35
N GLY A 21 16.44 33.82 1.01
CA GLY A 21 15.90 33.52 -0.31
C GLY A 21 15.20 32.17 -0.37
N GLY A 22 14.81 31.61 0.77
CA GLY A 22 13.69 30.69 0.79
C GLY A 22 12.47 31.52 0.47
N SER A 23 12.15 31.63 -0.82
CA SER A 23 10.85 32.10 -1.29
C SER A 23 9.83 31.12 -0.73
N ALA A 24 9.40 31.37 0.50
CA ALA A 24 8.20 30.79 1.08
C ALA A 24 7.08 31.16 0.10
N GLY A 25 6.73 30.19 -0.75
CA GLY A 25 5.90 30.40 -1.92
C GLY A 25 4.56 30.97 -1.50
N ILE A 26 4.34 32.23 -1.84
CA ILE A 26 2.98 32.76 -1.88
C ILE A 26 2.25 31.89 -2.91
N VAL A 27 1.17 31.25 -2.48
CA VAL A 27 0.30 30.44 -3.33
C VAL A 27 -0.39 31.40 -4.30
N THR A 28 0.25 31.68 -5.44
CA THR A 28 -0.21 32.72 -6.38
C THR A 28 -1.32 32.25 -7.31
N LEU A 29 -1.49 30.94 -7.43
CA LEU A 29 -2.45 30.31 -8.35
C LEU A 29 -3.69 29.85 -7.60
N ALA A 30 -4.80 29.75 -8.30
CA ALA A 30 -6.01 29.18 -7.73
C ALA A 30 -5.84 27.65 -7.52
N PRO A 31 -6.49 27.02 -6.54
CA PRO A 31 -6.28 25.60 -6.21
C PRO A 31 -6.43 24.63 -7.39
N TRP A 32 -7.34 24.93 -8.32
CA TRP A 32 -7.61 24.13 -9.52
C TRP A 32 -6.55 24.29 -10.62
N GLU A 33 -5.83 25.41 -10.67
CA GLU A 33 -4.77 25.62 -11.65
C GLU A 33 -3.60 24.65 -11.38
N TYR A 34 -3.32 24.37 -10.10
CA TYR A 34 -2.33 23.36 -9.70
C TYR A 34 -2.63 21.94 -10.22
N LEU A 35 -3.88 21.60 -10.51
CA LEU A 35 -4.24 20.28 -11.05
C LEU A 35 -3.66 20.06 -12.46
N PHE A 36 -3.47 21.14 -13.21
CA PHE A 36 -2.95 21.12 -14.58
C PHE A 36 -1.50 21.60 -14.66
N LEU A 37 -0.81 21.72 -13.52
CA LEU A 37 0.64 21.90 -13.52
C LEU A 37 1.35 20.54 -13.64
N PRO A 38 2.52 20.50 -14.29
CA PRO A 38 3.32 19.30 -14.36
C PRO A 38 3.84 18.91 -12.97
N PHE A 39 3.78 17.63 -12.63
CA PHE A 39 4.27 17.12 -11.36
C PHE A 39 5.78 16.94 -11.39
N ASN A 40 6.50 17.94 -10.87
CA ASN A 40 7.96 17.95 -10.77
C ASN A 40 8.44 18.69 -9.51
N SER A 41 9.74 18.59 -9.21
CA SER A 41 10.34 19.22 -8.02
C SER A 41 10.45 20.75 -8.06
N ARG A 42 10.20 21.39 -9.20
CA ARG A 42 10.22 22.86 -9.33
C ARG A 42 8.86 23.46 -8.97
N ASP A 43 7.79 22.89 -9.51
CA ASP A 43 6.42 23.35 -9.28
C ASP A 43 5.87 22.85 -7.94
N PHE A 44 6.30 21.67 -7.51
CA PHE A 44 5.86 21.02 -6.26
C PHE A 44 7.05 20.55 -5.41
N PRO A 45 7.94 21.43 -4.94
CA PRO A 45 9.15 21.04 -4.21
C PRO A 45 8.84 20.22 -2.94
N ASP A 46 7.77 20.59 -2.23
CA ASP A 46 7.40 19.97 -0.95
C ASP A 46 6.59 18.68 -1.12
N LEU A 47 5.92 18.48 -2.26
CA LEU A 47 5.08 17.31 -2.51
C LEU A 47 5.77 16.26 -3.38
N PHE A 48 6.63 16.67 -4.30
CA PHE A 48 7.23 15.79 -5.29
C PHE A 48 8.02 14.65 -4.66
N TRP A 49 8.94 14.97 -3.75
CA TRP A 49 9.78 13.98 -3.09
C TRP A 49 9.00 13.06 -2.15
N PRO A 50 8.15 13.57 -1.22
CA PRO A 50 7.39 12.70 -0.34
C PRO A 50 6.46 11.75 -1.09
N ILE A 51 5.73 12.23 -2.11
CA ILE A 51 4.78 11.38 -2.87
C ILE A 51 5.52 10.32 -3.67
N SER A 52 6.61 10.67 -4.35
CA SER A 52 7.38 9.73 -5.16
C SER A 52 8.04 8.66 -4.29
N LEU A 53 8.67 9.08 -3.19
CA LEU A 53 9.30 8.16 -2.24
C LEU A 53 8.28 7.30 -1.51
N ALA A 54 7.14 7.86 -1.08
CA ALA A 54 6.07 7.09 -0.45
C ALA A 54 5.49 6.05 -1.41
N SER A 55 5.29 6.41 -2.68
CA SER A 55 4.79 5.48 -3.70
C SER A 55 5.77 4.31 -3.90
N LEU A 56 7.07 4.61 -4.01
CA LEU A 56 8.11 3.57 -4.09
C LEU A 56 8.14 2.69 -2.83
N ALA A 57 8.11 3.29 -1.65
CA ALA A 57 8.11 2.58 -0.38
C ALA A 57 6.87 1.67 -0.24
N ILE A 58 5.69 2.13 -0.65
CA ILE A 58 4.46 1.35 -0.63
C ILE A 58 4.55 0.16 -1.60
N VAL A 59 5.08 0.34 -2.82
CA VAL A 59 5.28 -0.78 -3.75
C VAL A 59 6.19 -1.85 -3.14
N VAL A 60 7.33 -1.44 -2.57
CA VAL A 60 8.26 -2.37 -1.91
C VAL A 60 7.59 -3.06 -0.71
N ALA A 61 6.92 -2.29 0.15
CA ALA A 61 6.20 -2.81 1.29
C ALA A 61 5.14 -3.83 0.87
N GLN A 62 4.44 -3.59 -0.24
CA GLN A 62 3.41 -4.50 -0.76
C GLN A 62 4.01 -5.85 -1.21
N VAL A 63 5.16 -5.84 -1.87
CA VAL A 63 5.89 -7.05 -2.27
C VAL A 63 6.37 -7.83 -1.04
N VAL A 64 6.89 -7.14 -0.03
CA VAL A 64 7.31 -7.78 1.23
C VAL A 64 6.11 -8.36 1.98
N LEU A 65 5.03 -7.59 2.11
CA LEU A 65 3.80 -7.99 2.78
C LEU A 65 3.17 -9.20 2.10
N TYR A 66 3.12 -9.23 0.76
CA TYR A 66 2.68 -10.39 0.00
C TYR A 66 3.52 -11.63 0.32
N ASN A 67 4.86 -11.52 0.31
CA ASN A 67 5.72 -12.66 0.62
C ASN A 67 5.48 -13.22 2.03
N VAL A 68 5.31 -12.35 3.03
CA VAL A 68 5.06 -12.76 4.41
C VAL A 68 3.65 -13.36 4.57
N LEU A 69 2.63 -12.68 4.07
CA LEU A 69 1.23 -13.07 4.26
C LEU A 69 0.86 -14.30 3.43
N THR A 70 1.40 -14.46 2.23
CA THR A 70 1.19 -15.67 1.42
C THR A 70 1.76 -16.92 2.10
N ARG A 71 2.88 -16.79 2.83
CA ARG A 71 3.40 -17.89 3.66
C ARG A 71 2.48 -18.20 4.84
N ARG A 72 1.91 -17.18 5.49
CA ARG A 72 1.01 -17.33 6.64
C ARG A 72 -0.35 -17.92 6.27
N TYR A 73 -0.94 -17.48 5.15
CA TYR A 73 -2.31 -17.81 4.76
C TYR A 73 -2.43 -18.88 3.70
N ARG A 74 -1.33 -19.57 3.34
CA ARG A 74 -1.31 -20.61 2.31
C ARG A 74 -2.42 -21.68 2.44
N ARG A 75 -2.90 -21.91 3.67
CA ARG A 75 -3.97 -22.89 3.95
C ARG A 75 -5.38 -22.41 3.59
N TYR A 76 -5.60 -21.10 3.48
CA TYR A 76 -6.90 -20.48 3.27
C TYR A 76 -6.89 -19.76 1.91
N GLU A 77 -7.35 -20.46 0.88
CA GLU A 77 -7.29 -19.99 -0.51
C GLU A 77 -7.86 -18.57 -0.72
N PRO A 78 -9.04 -18.20 -0.18
CA PRO A 78 -9.60 -16.85 -0.43
C PRO A 78 -8.76 -15.72 0.16
N LEU A 79 -8.04 -15.98 1.25
CA LEU A 79 -7.16 -14.97 1.87
C LEU A 79 -5.90 -14.74 1.03
N VAL A 80 -5.41 -15.77 0.35
CA VAL A 80 -4.28 -15.66 -0.58
C VAL A 80 -4.71 -14.89 -1.84
N THR A 81 -5.86 -15.24 -2.43
CA THR A 81 -6.40 -14.53 -3.60
C THR A 81 -6.66 -13.06 -3.28
N MET A 82 -7.18 -12.76 -2.08
CA MET A 82 -7.33 -11.38 -1.61
C MET A 82 -5.99 -10.64 -1.58
N GLN A 83 -4.97 -11.26 -1.01
CA GLN A 83 -3.66 -10.66 -0.87
C GLN A 83 -2.98 -10.43 -2.22
N GLU A 84 -3.12 -11.37 -3.16
CA GLU A 84 -2.65 -11.23 -4.53
C GLU A 84 -3.35 -10.08 -5.25
N TRP A 85 -4.66 -9.96 -5.09
CA TRP A 85 -5.42 -8.87 -5.68
C TRP A 85 -4.97 -7.50 -5.14
N MET A 86 -4.77 -7.40 -3.82
CA MET A 86 -4.22 -6.18 -3.19
C MET A 86 -2.79 -5.88 -3.64
N LEU A 87 -1.95 -6.90 -3.89
CA LEU A 87 -0.63 -6.68 -4.48
C LEU A 87 -0.75 -6.06 -5.87
N TRP A 88 -1.55 -6.66 -6.75
CA TRP A 88 -1.66 -6.18 -8.13
C TRP A 88 -2.19 -4.76 -8.20
N THR A 89 -3.24 -4.44 -7.43
CA THR A 89 -3.81 -3.09 -7.42
C THR A 89 -2.82 -2.06 -6.89
N GLY A 90 -2.06 -2.39 -5.84
CA GLY A 90 -1.00 -1.54 -5.30
C GLY A 90 0.14 -1.34 -6.28
N VAL A 91 0.69 -2.43 -6.82
CA VAL A 91 1.78 -2.39 -7.79
C VAL A 91 1.37 -1.54 -9.00
N ILE A 92 0.19 -1.73 -9.57
CA ILE A 92 -0.27 -0.94 -10.72
C ILE A 92 -0.43 0.53 -10.34
N SER A 93 -1.21 0.84 -9.29
CA SER A 93 -1.58 2.22 -8.96
C SER A 93 -0.38 3.06 -8.53
N PHE A 94 0.47 2.53 -7.66
CA PHE A 94 1.64 3.27 -7.15
C PHE A 94 2.81 3.27 -8.14
N SER A 95 2.94 2.25 -8.99
CA SER A 95 3.92 2.33 -10.10
C SER A 95 3.51 3.39 -11.12
N LEU A 96 2.21 3.55 -11.40
CA LEU A 96 1.72 4.63 -12.26
C LEU A 96 2.03 6.02 -11.69
N VAL A 97 2.05 6.19 -10.36
CA VAL A 97 2.50 7.45 -9.72
C VAL A 97 3.99 7.69 -9.99
N ILE A 98 4.83 6.67 -9.85
CA ILE A 98 6.27 6.77 -10.13
C ILE A 98 6.51 7.10 -11.61
N VAL A 99 5.81 6.42 -12.52
CA VAL A 99 5.85 6.71 -13.96
C VAL A 99 5.40 8.16 -14.21
N GLY A 100 4.30 8.60 -13.60
CA GLY A 100 3.84 9.99 -13.69
C GLY A 100 4.87 11.01 -13.19
N ALA A 101 5.64 10.67 -12.16
CA ALA A 101 6.72 11.50 -11.65
C ALA A 101 7.93 11.56 -12.59
N VAL A 102 8.31 10.43 -13.21
CA VAL A 102 9.45 10.35 -14.14
C VAL A 102 9.14 11.05 -15.46
N PHE A 103 7.92 10.89 -15.99
CA PHE A 103 7.48 11.50 -17.24
C PHE A 103 6.88 12.90 -17.06
N VAL A 104 6.83 13.41 -15.83
CA VAL A 104 6.35 14.77 -15.52
C VAL A 104 4.91 15.01 -16.01
N PHE A 105 4.02 14.07 -15.69
CA PHE A 105 2.59 14.17 -16.01
C PHE A 105 1.90 15.28 -15.21
N TYR A 106 0.73 15.72 -15.66
CA TYR A 106 -0.10 16.66 -14.91
C TYR A 106 -0.48 16.12 -13.53
N PHE A 107 -0.48 16.99 -12.53
CA PHE A 107 -0.74 16.61 -11.13
C PHE A 107 -2.11 15.93 -10.93
N VAL A 108 -3.11 16.27 -11.74
CA VAL A 108 -4.43 15.60 -11.73
C VAL A 108 -4.33 14.09 -11.96
N PHE A 109 -3.39 13.61 -12.79
CA PHE A 109 -3.21 12.18 -13.01
C PHE A 109 -2.61 11.49 -11.79
N VAL A 110 -1.66 12.14 -11.12
CA VAL A 110 -1.07 11.64 -9.87
C VAL A 110 -2.16 11.49 -8.80
N LEU A 111 -3.02 12.51 -8.65
CA LEU A 111 -4.17 12.45 -7.74
C LEU A 111 -5.17 11.37 -8.14
N ALA A 112 -5.46 11.22 -9.43
CA ALA A 112 -6.34 10.18 -9.93
C ALA A 112 -5.79 8.78 -9.61
N PHE A 113 -4.51 8.53 -9.83
CA PHE A 113 -3.89 7.23 -9.51
C PHE A 113 -3.92 6.92 -8.01
N ILE A 114 -3.60 7.91 -7.16
CA ILE A 114 -3.65 7.75 -5.71
C ILE A 114 -5.10 7.53 -5.23
N GLY A 115 -6.04 8.33 -5.74
CA GLY A 115 -7.46 8.26 -5.38
C GLY A 115 -8.10 6.95 -5.81
N VAL A 116 -7.89 6.54 -7.07
CA VAL A 116 -8.38 5.25 -7.60
C VAL A 116 -7.72 4.10 -6.86
N GLY A 117 -6.40 4.11 -6.69
CA GLY A 117 -5.69 3.07 -5.95
C GLY A 117 -6.27 2.89 -4.55
N THR A 118 -6.27 3.95 -3.75
CA THR A 118 -6.78 3.92 -2.37
C THR A 118 -8.27 3.56 -2.31
N GLY A 119 -9.09 4.09 -3.22
CA GLY A 119 -10.51 3.78 -3.33
C GLY A 119 -10.76 2.31 -3.62
N VAL A 120 -10.01 1.72 -4.55
CA VAL A 120 -10.07 0.29 -4.87
C VAL A 120 -9.62 -0.56 -3.69
N TYR A 121 -8.60 -0.14 -2.93
CA TYR A 121 -8.17 -0.83 -1.70
C TYR A 121 -9.29 -0.87 -0.65
N LEU A 122 -9.90 0.28 -0.36
CA LEU A 122 -10.98 0.37 0.61
C LEU A 122 -12.20 -0.43 0.15
N TRP A 123 -12.57 -0.28 -1.12
CA TRP A 123 -13.70 -1.01 -1.70
C TRP A 123 -13.48 -2.52 -1.63
N ALA A 124 -12.32 -2.99 -2.07
CA ALA A 124 -12.03 -4.41 -2.05
C ALA A 124 -12.04 -4.95 -0.62
N ARG A 125 -11.36 -4.25 0.30
CA ARG A 125 -11.20 -4.69 1.68
C ARG A 125 -12.53 -4.78 2.43
N PHE A 126 -13.44 -3.82 2.23
CA PHE A 126 -14.67 -3.72 3.02
C PHE A 126 -15.93 -4.23 2.32
N PHE A 127 -15.99 -4.22 0.99
CA PHE A 127 -17.20 -4.62 0.26
C PHE A 127 -17.02 -5.92 -0.52
N ARG A 128 -15.88 -6.11 -1.19
CA ARG A 128 -15.68 -7.26 -2.10
C ARG A 128 -15.39 -8.57 -1.37
N TRP A 129 -14.49 -8.54 -0.39
CA TRP A 129 -13.94 -9.75 0.24
C TRP A 129 -14.73 -10.29 1.45
N PRO A 130 -15.35 -9.47 2.32
CA PRO A 130 -16.15 -10.00 3.44
C PRO A 130 -17.23 -11.02 3.04
N PRO A 131 -18.02 -10.84 1.97
CA PRO A 131 -19.01 -11.84 1.58
C PRO A 131 -18.37 -13.15 1.07
N LEU A 132 -17.21 -13.08 0.40
CA LEU A 132 -16.52 -14.28 -0.09
C LEU A 132 -15.94 -15.13 1.06
N ILE A 133 -15.41 -14.47 2.09
CA ILE A 133 -14.86 -15.15 3.27
C ILE A 133 -15.98 -15.84 4.06
N ALA A 134 -17.16 -15.21 4.15
CA ALA A 134 -18.33 -15.81 4.80
C ALA A 134 -18.77 -17.11 4.10
N ALA A 135 -18.94 -17.06 2.76
CA ALA A 135 -19.30 -18.24 1.98
C ALA A 135 -18.26 -19.37 2.13
N TYR A 136 -16.97 -19.04 2.08
CA TYR A 136 -15.90 -20.03 2.26
C TYR A 136 -15.90 -20.68 3.65
N ASN A 137 -16.22 -19.91 4.70
CA ASN A 137 -16.34 -20.46 6.05
C ASN A 137 -17.52 -21.44 6.15
N GLU A 138 -18.65 -21.16 5.52
CA GLU A 138 -19.79 -22.08 5.47
C GLU A 138 -19.42 -23.42 4.81
N ASP A 139 -18.67 -23.38 3.71
CA ASP A 139 -18.17 -24.59 3.03
C ASP A 139 -17.16 -25.37 3.90
N LEU A 140 -16.31 -24.67 4.65
CA LEU A 140 -15.44 -25.27 5.65
C LEU A 140 -16.23 -25.93 6.80
N HIS A 141 -17.31 -25.33 7.26
CA HIS A 141 -18.19 -25.93 8.26
C HIS A 141 -18.82 -27.22 7.71
N ARG A 142 -19.40 -27.18 6.51
CA ARG A 142 -20.01 -28.35 5.86
C ARG A 142 -19.01 -29.49 5.68
N SER A 143 -17.84 -29.22 5.12
CA SER A 143 -16.80 -30.24 4.90
C SER A 143 -16.31 -30.88 6.21
N ARG A 144 -16.17 -30.10 7.29
CA ARG A 144 -15.86 -30.62 8.63
C ARG A 144 -16.96 -31.55 9.15
N PHE A 145 -18.23 -31.15 9.03
CA PHE A 145 -19.36 -32.00 9.46
C PHE A 145 -19.37 -33.34 8.72
N PHE A 146 -19.20 -33.35 7.40
CA PHE A 146 -19.16 -34.60 6.61
C PHE A 146 -17.97 -35.49 6.99
N SER A 147 -16.79 -34.88 7.19
CA SER A 147 -15.61 -35.64 7.63
C SER A 147 -15.84 -36.29 9.00
N GLN A 148 -16.38 -35.54 9.98
CA GLN A 148 -16.68 -36.07 11.31
C GLN A 148 -17.79 -37.12 11.30
N ALA A 149 -18.83 -36.95 10.48
CA ALA A 149 -19.90 -37.93 10.32
C ALA A 149 -19.38 -39.28 9.79
N LYS A 150 -18.40 -39.26 8.86
CA LYS A 150 -17.75 -40.46 8.33
C LYS A 150 -16.97 -41.23 9.41
N TYR A 151 -16.37 -40.53 10.38
CA TYR A 151 -15.61 -41.15 11.47
C TYR A 151 -16.47 -41.51 12.70
N LYS A 152 -17.63 -40.88 12.89
CA LYS A 152 -18.56 -41.18 14.00
C LYS A 152 -19.32 -42.50 13.82
N HIS A 153 -19.46 -42.99 12.59
CA HIS A 153 -20.10 -44.27 12.30
C HIS A 153 -19.10 -45.26 11.66
N PRO A 154 -18.07 -45.71 12.39
CA PRO A 154 -17.14 -46.71 11.88
C PRO A 154 -17.84 -48.04 11.55
N GLU A 155 -18.96 -48.34 12.23
CA GLU A 155 -19.82 -49.48 11.92
C GLU A 155 -20.48 -49.44 10.54
N ALA A 156 -20.62 -48.26 9.91
CA ALA A 156 -21.19 -48.13 8.57
C ALA A 156 -20.18 -48.38 7.44
N THR A 157 -18.87 -48.29 7.72
CA THR A 157 -17.80 -48.57 6.73
C THR A 157 -17.33 -50.02 6.74
N ILE A 158 -17.61 -50.77 7.81
CA ILE A 158 -17.43 -52.22 7.80
C ILE A 158 -18.60 -52.79 7.00
N ARG A 159 -18.34 -53.17 5.74
CA ARG A 159 -19.25 -54.02 4.96
C ARG A 159 -19.45 -55.29 5.77
N SER A 160 -20.51 -55.34 6.58
CA SER A 160 -20.85 -56.53 7.34
C SER A 160 -20.97 -57.65 6.31
N ARG A 161 -20.08 -58.64 6.43
CA ARG A 161 -20.06 -59.79 5.54
C ARG A 161 -21.39 -60.50 5.77
N ARG A 162 -22.40 -60.16 4.96
CA ARG A 162 -23.75 -60.72 5.05
C ARG A 162 -23.56 -62.23 4.99
N ARG A 163 -23.71 -62.90 6.14
CA ARG A 163 -23.50 -64.33 6.30
C ARG A 163 -24.63 -65.01 5.51
N ARG A 164 -24.39 -65.19 4.21
CA ARG A 164 -25.36 -65.75 3.26
C ARG A 164 -25.24 -67.28 3.34
N ARG A 165 -26.22 -67.89 4.02
CA ARG A 165 -26.77 -69.27 3.89
C ARG A 165 -25.88 -70.51 4.12
N ARG A 166 -26.40 -71.42 4.96
CA ARG A 166 -26.63 -72.90 4.78
C ARG A 166 -26.95 -73.48 6.17
N GLY A 167 -27.89 -74.37 6.46
CA GLY A 167 -28.97 -75.13 5.80
C GLY A 167 -29.72 -75.79 6.97
N ARG A 168 -31.06 -75.84 6.97
CA ARG A 168 -31.82 -77.11 6.96
C ARG A 168 -31.04 -78.35 7.37
#